data_AF-A0A7C2Q638-F1
#
_entry.id   AF-A0A7C2Q638-F1
#
_cell.length_a   1.000
_cell.length_b   1.000
_cell.length_c   1.000
_cell.angle_alpha   90.00
_cell.angle_beta   90.00
_cell.angle_gamma   90.00
#
_symmetry.space_group_name_H-M   'P 1'
#
loop_
_entity.id
_entity.type
_entity.pdbx_description
1 polymer ?
#
loop_
_entity_poly.entity_id
_entity_poly.type
_entity_poly.pdbx_seq_one_letter_code
_entity_poly.pdbx_strand_id
1 'polypeptide(L)'
;MSDLLTTYDAWLSDDGPAALVIREHLMPVEGRDGVLFPATFAAGDNFAGGYNIDGAMEGENICLIDTVGSQANRIEPIFANPKYAALVPQVVVTAGEGANKKEYRLLEAGHRAGDALVRCSALQQELQTAFKELLKGNAEPLAKIAPTSLVFGVWDSRDTQAKLPRLVTSAIRAFNVRKLTRSAQFVPAASYVEEGLLDEPPDKGAKDRYA
;
A
#
# COMPACT_ATOMS: atom_id res chain seq x y z
N MET A 1 11.70 -33.27 18.22
CA MET A 1 12.32 -32.13 17.50
C MET A 1 12.54 -32.43 16.02
N SER A 2 12.92 -33.65 15.61
CA SER A 2 13.05 -33.98 14.16
C SER A 2 11.72 -33.87 13.41
N ASP A 3 10.62 -34.25 14.06
CA ASP A 3 9.29 -34.25 13.44
C ASP A 3 8.86 -32.85 12.94
N LEU A 4 9.19 -31.81 13.72
CA LEU A 4 8.85 -30.41 13.39
C LEU A 4 9.69 -29.85 12.22
N LEU A 5 10.90 -30.38 12.02
CA LEU A 5 11.77 -29.99 10.91
C LEU A 5 11.27 -30.56 9.58
N THR A 6 10.70 -31.78 9.59
CA THR A 6 10.24 -32.44 8.36
C THR A 6 8.74 -32.30 8.11
N THR A 7 7.97 -31.72 9.05
CA THR A 7 6.50 -31.61 8.97
C THR A 7 6.03 -30.91 7.69
N TYR A 8 6.82 -29.96 7.18
CA TYR A 8 6.44 -29.10 6.06
C TYR A 8 7.27 -29.34 4.78
N ASP A 9 8.12 -30.36 4.74
CA ASP A 9 8.97 -30.62 3.57
C ASP A 9 8.14 -30.91 2.30
N ALA A 10 7.01 -31.59 2.46
CA ALA A 10 6.05 -31.82 1.38
C ALA A 10 5.39 -30.54 0.85
N TRP A 11 5.48 -29.41 1.57
CA TRP A 11 5.02 -28.13 1.05
C TRP A 11 6.03 -27.47 0.11
N LEU A 12 7.28 -27.94 0.14
CA LEU A 12 8.39 -27.42 -0.65
C LEU A 12 8.74 -28.32 -1.85
N SER A 13 8.06 -29.46 -2.01
CA SER A 13 8.26 -30.35 -3.16
C SER A 13 7.61 -29.79 -4.43
N ASP A 14 8.09 -30.22 -5.59
CA ASP A 14 7.56 -29.79 -6.90
C ASP A 14 6.08 -30.16 -7.10
N ASP A 15 5.62 -31.21 -6.42
CA ASP A 15 4.22 -31.67 -6.38
C ASP A 15 3.45 -31.15 -5.14
N GLY A 16 4.06 -30.25 -4.37
CA GLY A 16 3.47 -29.59 -3.22
C GLY A 16 2.33 -28.62 -3.57
N PRO A 17 1.69 -28.01 -2.56
CA PRO A 17 0.60 -27.08 -2.77
C PRO A 17 1.09 -25.80 -3.47
N ALA A 18 0.32 -25.33 -4.47
CA ALA A 18 0.64 -24.10 -5.20
C ALA A 18 0.49 -22.82 -4.35
N ALA A 19 -0.25 -22.87 -3.24
CA ALA A 19 -0.43 -21.77 -2.31
C ALA A 19 -0.83 -22.25 -0.92
N LEU A 20 -0.44 -21.49 0.10
CA LEU A 20 -0.92 -21.63 1.47
C LEU A 20 -1.88 -20.48 1.78
N VAL A 21 -3.09 -20.82 2.24
CA VAL A 21 -4.14 -19.84 2.55
C VAL A 21 -4.54 -19.97 4.01
N ILE A 22 -4.45 -18.87 4.74
CA ILE A 22 -4.94 -18.76 6.11
C ILE A 22 -6.14 -17.81 6.09
N ARG A 23 -7.23 -18.21 6.75
CA ARG A 23 -8.40 -17.37 6.97
C ARG A 23 -8.66 -17.29 8.46
N GLU A 24 -8.70 -16.07 8.97
CA GLU A 24 -9.01 -15.77 10.37
C GLU A 24 -10.28 -14.92 10.46
N HIS A 25 -11.12 -15.23 11.44
CA HIS A 25 -12.29 -14.44 11.77
C HIS A 25 -11.90 -13.39 12.81
N LEU A 26 -11.89 -12.13 12.39
CA LEU A 26 -11.53 -11.00 13.25
C LEU A 26 -12.78 -10.37 13.87
N MET A 27 -12.61 -9.73 15.03
CA MET A 27 -13.64 -8.93 15.70
C MET A 27 -13.10 -7.52 15.92
N PRO A 28 -13.90 -6.46 15.71
CA PRO A 28 -13.52 -5.11 16.10
C PRO A 28 -13.16 -5.03 17.58
N VAL A 29 -12.23 -4.14 17.93
CA VAL A 29 -11.86 -3.91 19.34
C VAL A 29 -13.04 -3.42 20.19
N GLU A 30 -14.00 -2.73 19.56
CA GLU A 30 -15.25 -2.28 20.18
C GLU A 30 -16.29 -3.42 20.36
N GLY A 31 -15.95 -4.65 19.97
CA GLY A 31 -16.85 -5.80 20.03
C GLY A 31 -17.72 -5.97 18.79
N ARG A 32 -18.70 -6.87 18.87
CA ARG A 32 -19.53 -7.31 17.74
C ARG A 32 -20.40 -6.19 17.15
N ASP A 33 -20.85 -5.26 17.99
CA ASP A 33 -21.71 -4.15 17.61
C ASP A 33 -20.93 -2.86 17.34
N GLY A 34 -19.60 -2.93 17.34
CA GLY A 34 -18.70 -1.81 17.08
C GLY A 34 -18.87 -1.24 15.67
N VAL A 35 -18.72 0.08 15.54
CA VAL A 35 -18.76 0.76 14.25
C VAL A 35 -17.35 0.84 13.69
N LEU A 36 -17.15 0.26 12.51
CA LEU A 36 -15.85 0.28 11.84
C LEU A 36 -15.82 1.30 10.70
N PHE A 37 -14.67 1.95 10.53
CA PHE A 37 -14.41 2.90 9.46
C PHE A 37 -13.39 2.27 8.50
N PRO A 38 -13.83 1.71 7.36
CA PRO A 38 -12.94 1.03 6.42
C PRO A 38 -12.06 2.03 5.67
N ALA A 39 -11.10 1.52 4.88
CA ALA A 39 -10.27 2.37 4.03
C ALA A 39 -11.13 3.22 3.07
N THR A 40 -10.75 4.49 2.95
CA THR A 40 -11.33 5.44 2.00
C THR A 40 -10.48 5.47 0.73
N PHE A 41 -11.13 5.34 -0.42
CA PHE A 41 -10.49 5.41 -1.73
C PHE A 41 -10.88 6.69 -2.44
N ALA A 42 -9.95 7.25 -3.20
CA ALA A 42 -10.23 8.39 -4.08
C ALA A 42 -11.25 8.00 -5.16
N ALA A 43 -11.97 8.99 -5.68
CA ALA A 43 -12.81 8.79 -6.84
C ALA A 43 -11.98 8.36 -8.06
N GLY A 44 -12.57 7.52 -8.91
CA GLY A 44 -11.91 6.95 -10.09
C GLY A 44 -12.93 6.39 -11.07
N ASP A 45 -12.47 5.56 -12.01
CA ASP A 45 -13.31 4.97 -13.05
C ASP A 45 -14.54 4.29 -12.47
N ASN A 46 -15.72 4.89 -12.68
CA ASN A 46 -17.03 4.44 -12.17
C ASN A 46 -17.12 4.28 -10.64
N PHE A 47 -16.23 4.92 -9.87
CA PHE A 47 -16.27 4.93 -8.42
C PHE A 47 -16.26 6.36 -7.89
N ALA A 48 -17.32 6.75 -7.18
CA ALA A 48 -17.49 8.12 -6.69
C ALA A 48 -16.51 8.52 -5.56
N GLY A 49 -15.68 7.59 -5.08
CA GLY A 49 -14.86 7.79 -3.89
C GLY A 49 -15.59 7.32 -2.62
N GLY A 50 -14.83 7.08 -1.56
CA GLY A 50 -15.37 6.64 -0.27
C GLY A 50 -15.01 5.19 0.07
N TYR A 51 -15.92 4.52 0.76
CA TYR A 51 -15.76 3.12 1.16
C TYR A 51 -16.09 2.19 -0.01
N ASN A 52 -15.21 1.23 -0.27
CA ASN A 52 -15.47 0.21 -1.27
C ASN A 52 -16.36 -0.89 -0.65
N ILE A 53 -17.62 -0.91 -1.07
CA ILE A 53 -18.65 -1.88 -0.66
C ILE A 53 -19.27 -2.45 -1.92
N ASP A 54 -18.94 -3.71 -2.22
CA ASP A 54 -19.44 -4.45 -3.37
C ASP A 54 -20.69 -5.25 -2.98
N GLY A 55 -21.74 -5.22 -3.81
CA GLY A 55 -22.98 -5.97 -3.59
C GLY A 55 -24.15 -5.12 -3.11
N ALA A 56 -25.20 -5.78 -2.61
CA ALA A 56 -26.42 -5.10 -2.17
C ALA A 56 -26.22 -4.43 -0.80
N MET A 57 -26.61 -3.16 -0.65
CA MET A 57 -26.45 -2.42 0.62
C MET A 57 -27.21 -3.06 1.79
N GLU A 58 -28.22 -3.86 1.49
CA GLU A 58 -28.94 -4.72 2.44
C GLU A 58 -28.71 -6.18 2.03
N GLY A 59 -28.06 -6.98 2.87
CA GLY A 59 -27.79 -8.41 2.61
C GLY A 59 -26.35 -8.71 2.20
N GLU A 60 -26.18 -9.48 1.12
CA GLU A 60 -24.89 -9.99 0.64
C GLU A 60 -24.03 -8.87 0.05
N ASN A 61 -23.21 -8.25 0.89
CA ASN A 61 -22.17 -7.32 0.47
C ASN A 61 -20.83 -7.62 1.13
N ILE A 62 -19.80 -7.04 0.53
CA ILE A 62 -18.42 -7.15 0.99
C ILE A 62 -17.85 -5.76 1.07
N CYS A 63 -17.44 -5.35 2.27
CA CYS A 63 -16.69 -4.13 2.47
C CYS A 63 -15.20 -4.43 2.57
N LEU A 64 -14.40 -3.76 1.75
CA LEU A 64 -12.95 -3.84 1.79
C LEU A 64 -12.40 -3.00 2.94
N ILE A 65 -11.90 -3.66 3.98
CA ILE A 65 -11.36 -2.99 5.17
C ILE A 65 -9.89 -2.62 4.97
N ASP A 66 -9.12 -3.58 4.44
CA ASP A 66 -7.70 -3.41 4.20
C ASP A 66 -7.30 -4.11 2.89
N THR A 67 -6.42 -3.47 2.14
CA THR A 67 -6.02 -3.94 0.81
C THR A 67 -4.67 -4.62 0.84
N VAL A 68 -4.44 -5.47 -0.17
CA VAL A 68 -3.13 -6.08 -0.41
C VAL A 68 -2.02 -5.03 -0.53
N GLY A 69 -2.28 -3.91 -1.22
CA GLY A 69 -1.30 -2.83 -1.36
C GLY A 69 -1.03 -2.12 -0.03
N SER A 70 -2.08 -1.84 0.74
CA SER A 70 -1.99 -1.20 2.06
C SER A 70 -1.17 -2.05 3.03
N GLN A 71 -1.39 -3.36 3.07
CA GLN A 71 -0.61 -4.27 3.91
C GLN A 71 0.88 -4.27 3.53
N ALA A 72 1.20 -4.35 2.23
CA ALA A 72 2.58 -4.34 1.77
C ALA A 72 3.28 -3.02 2.15
N ASN A 73 2.58 -1.90 2.02
CA ASN A 73 3.09 -0.58 2.37
C ASN A 73 3.26 -0.37 3.88
N ARG A 74 2.66 -1.22 4.74
CA ARG A 74 2.94 -1.22 6.18
C ARG A 74 4.10 -2.14 6.56
N ILE A 75 4.26 -3.26 5.86
CA ILE A 75 5.31 -4.24 6.18
C ILE A 75 6.65 -3.81 5.61
N GLU A 76 6.71 -3.38 4.35
CA GLU A 76 7.97 -3.06 3.69
C GLU A 76 8.81 -1.98 4.42
N PRO A 77 8.23 -0.90 4.98
CA PRO A 77 9.00 0.08 5.74
C PRO A 77 9.58 -0.46 7.06
N ILE A 78 9.15 -1.63 7.56
CA ILE A 78 9.74 -2.21 8.78
C ILE A 78 11.24 -2.45 8.61
N PHE A 79 11.69 -2.69 7.37
CA PHE A 79 13.10 -2.91 7.05
C PHE A 79 13.94 -1.62 7.13
N ALA A 80 13.34 -0.45 7.30
CA ALA A 80 14.08 0.76 7.64
C ALA A 80 14.44 0.82 9.14
N ASN A 81 13.83 -0.02 9.98
CA ASN A 81 14.18 -0.12 11.39
C ASN A 81 15.60 -0.72 11.54
N PRO A 82 16.49 -0.13 12.36
CA PRO A 82 17.85 -0.64 12.58
C PRO A 82 17.93 -2.13 12.92
N LYS A 83 16.91 -2.68 13.60
CA LYS A 83 16.83 -4.10 13.95
C LYS A 83 16.73 -5.03 12.72
N TYR A 84 16.12 -4.55 11.64
CA TYR A 84 15.84 -5.34 10.42
C TYR A 84 16.59 -4.82 9.19
N ALA A 85 17.28 -3.68 9.29
CA ALA A 85 17.94 -3.03 8.17
C ALA A 85 18.97 -3.89 7.46
N ALA A 86 19.65 -4.79 8.19
CA ALA A 86 20.63 -5.71 7.61
C ALA A 86 20.01 -6.84 6.75
N LEU A 87 18.69 -7.03 6.80
CA LEU A 87 18.01 -8.10 6.05
C LEU A 87 17.79 -7.75 4.57
N VAL A 88 17.86 -6.46 4.21
CA VAL A 88 17.66 -5.99 2.83
C VAL A 88 18.59 -4.81 2.53
N PRO A 89 18.96 -4.57 1.26
CA PRO A 89 19.71 -3.38 0.86
C PRO A 89 18.99 -2.09 1.25
N GLN A 90 19.74 -1.15 1.83
CA GLN A 90 19.23 0.17 2.21
C GLN A 90 19.52 1.17 1.08
N VAL A 91 18.61 1.26 0.12
CA VAL A 91 18.73 2.18 -1.03
C VAL A 91 18.05 3.51 -0.70
N VAL A 92 18.82 4.60 -0.79
CA VAL A 92 18.35 5.98 -0.59
C VAL A 92 18.57 6.77 -1.87
N VAL A 93 17.50 7.37 -2.39
CA VAL A 93 17.54 8.30 -3.52
C VAL A 93 17.47 9.72 -2.99
N THR A 94 18.41 10.55 -3.42
CA THR A 94 18.38 11.99 -3.17
C THR A 94 17.71 12.68 -4.35
N ALA A 95 16.71 13.52 -4.09
CA ALA A 95 16.04 14.34 -5.12
C ALA A 95 15.96 15.80 -4.70
N GLY A 96 16.03 16.71 -5.70
CA GLY A 96 16.08 18.15 -5.49
C GLY A 96 17.50 18.69 -5.26
N GLU A 97 17.60 20.02 -5.21
CA GLU A 97 18.87 20.75 -5.10
C GLU A 97 18.79 21.84 -4.02
N GLY A 98 19.94 22.26 -3.50
CA GLY A 98 20.06 23.32 -2.49
C GLY A 98 19.18 23.05 -1.26
N ALA A 99 18.37 24.05 -0.88
CA ALA A 99 17.45 23.96 0.26
C ALA A 99 16.28 22.97 0.05
N ASN A 100 16.02 22.52 -1.18
CA ASN A 100 14.94 21.59 -1.50
C ASN A 100 15.39 20.12 -1.61
N LYS A 101 16.67 19.85 -1.31
CA LYS A 101 17.23 18.49 -1.31
C LYS A 101 16.53 17.62 -0.26
N LYS A 102 16.00 16.48 -0.69
CA LYS A 102 15.32 15.49 0.15
C LYS A 102 15.82 14.09 -0.15
N GLU A 103 15.81 13.25 0.87
CA GLU A 103 16.15 11.84 0.78
C GLU A 103 14.88 11.00 0.86
N TYR A 104 14.82 9.98 0.02
CA TYR A 104 13.69 9.07 -0.09
C TYR A 104 14.22 7.64 -0.11
N ARG A 105 13.66 6.77 0.73
CA ARG A 105 14.05 5.35 0.75
C ARG A 105 13.28 4.59 -0.32
N LEU A 106 13.95 3.66 -0.99
CA LEU A 106 13.28 2.72 -1.90
C LEU A 106 12.14 1.96 -1.18
N LEU A 107 12.31 1.64 0.10
CA LEU A 107 11.30 0.96 0.93
C LEU A 107 10.02 1.77 1.14
N GLU A 108 10.06 3.08 0.87
CA GLU A 108 8.92 4.01 0.98
C GLU A 108 8.29 4.31 -0.40
N ALA A 109 8.88 3.81 -1.49
CA ALA A 109 8.41 4.04 -2.84
C ALA A 109 7.20 3.14 -3.17
N GLY A 110 6.04 3.74 -3.47
CA GLY A 110 4.78 3.00 -3.67
C GLY A 110 4.81 2.03 -4.85
N HIS A 111 5.58 2.32 -5.90
CA HIS A 111 5.81 1.41 -7.03
C HIS A 111 7.13 0.61 -6.91
N ARG A 112 7.79 0.68 -5.75
CA ARG A 112 9.04 -0.04 -5.44
C ARG A 112 10.11 0.22 -6.51
N ALA A 113 10.78 -0.82 -7.00
CA ALA A 113 11.79 -0.68 -8.05
C ALA A 113 11.25 -0.11 -9.38
N GLY A 114 9.93 -0.16 -9.62
CA GLY A 114 9.28 0.47 -10.78
C GLY A 114 8.93 1.94 -10.57
N ASP A 115 9.22 2.51 -9.40
CA ASP A 115 8.90 3.88 -9.07
C ASP A 115 9.77 4.88 -9.84
N ALA A 116 9.14 6.00 -10.23
CA ALA A 116 9.80 7.07 -10.98
C ALA A 116 10.98 7.65 -10.21
N LEU A 117 10.90 7.71 -8.88
CA LEU A 117 11.98 8.19 -8.02
C LEU A 117 13.29 7.44 -8.30
N VAL A 118 13.21 6.12 -8.45
CA VAL A 118 14.39 5.26 -8.58
C VAL A 118 14.75 5.06 -10.05
N ARG A 119 13.74 5.00 -10.93
CA ARG A 119 13.92 4.97 -12.38
C ARG A 119 14.61 6.23 -12.92
N CYS A 120 14.40 7.38 -12.30
CA CYS A 120 15.04 8.64 -12.71
C CYS A 120 16.29 8.96 -11.88
N SER A 121 16.91 7.95 -11.26
CA SER A 121 18.13 8.09 -10.44
C SER A 121 19.35 7.48 -11.13
N ALA A 122 20.51 7.54 -10.48
CA ALA A 122 21.72 6.85 -10.94
C ALA A 122 21.53 5.31 -11.09
N LEU A 123 20.51 4.72 -10.44
CA LEU A 123 20.19 3.30 -10.56
C LEU A 123 19.37 2.94 -11.82
N GLN A 124 19.00 3.91 -12.66
CA GLN A 124 18.13 3.71 -13.82
C GLN A 124 18.58 2.52 -14.69
N GLN A 125 19.84 2.53 -15.14
CA GLN A 125 20.34 1.53 -16.09
C GLN A 125 20.45 0.15 -15.44
N GLU A 126 20.84 0.10 -14.17
CA GLU A 126 20.98 -1.13 -13.40
C GLU A 126 19.62 -1.79 -13.17
N LEU A 127 18.61 -1.01 -12.76
CA LEU A 127 17.24 -1.49 -12.59
C LEU A 127 16.58 -1.90 -13.90
N GLN A 128 16.78 -1.15 -14.98
CA GLN A 128 16.26 -1.54 -16.29
C GLN A 128 16.86 -2.88 -16.75
N THR A 129 18.17 -3.06 -16.53
CA THR A 129 18.85 -4.34 -16.82
C THR A 129 18.29 -5.46 -15.95
N ALA A 130 18.10 -5.19 -14.65
CA ALA A 130 17.53 -6.15 -13.72
C ALA A 130 16.11 -6.59 -14.11
N PHE A 131 15.25 -5.67 -14.53
CA PHE A 131 13.91 -6.00 -15.03
C PHE A 131 13.95 -6.79 -16.35
N LYS A 132 14.88 -6.48 -17.26
CA LYS A 132 15.06 -7.25 -18.50
C LYS A 132 15.54 -8.67 -18.23
N GLU A 133 16.45 -8.86 -17.27
CA GLU A 133 16.89 -10.19 -16.84
C GLU A 133 15.78 -10.96 -16.14
N LEU A 134 14.96 -10.27 -15.34
CA LEU A 134 13.80 -10.85 -14.70
C LEU A 134 12.79 -11.41 -15.71
N LEU A 135 12.55 -10.70 -16.82
CA LEU A 135 11.71 -11.18 -17.92
C LEU A 135 12.26 -12.46 -18.60
N LYS A 136 13.56 -12.71 -18.48
CA LYS A 136 14.21 -13.95 -18.93
C LYS A 136 14.21 -15.05 -17.85
N GLY A 137 13.57 -14.81 -16.71
CA GLY A 137 13.52 -15.73 -15.57
C GLY A 137 14.68 -15.57 -14.58
N ASN A 138 15.55 -14.57 -14.74
CA ASN A 138 16.66 -14.32 -13.82
C ASN A 138 16.36 -13.17 -12.86
N ALA A 139 15.93 -13.50 -11.64
CA ALA A 139 15.61 -12.51 -10.60
C ALA A 139 16.84 -12.01 -9.81
N GLU A 140 18.02 -12.62 -9.98
CA GLU A 140 19.21 -12.31 -9.16
C GLU A 140 19.60 -10.82 -9.19
N PRO A 141 19.65 -10.14 -10.36
CA PRO A 141 20.05 -8.72 -10.38
C PRO A 141 19.06 -7.83 -9.62
N LEU A 142 17.75 -8.11 -9.72
CA LEU A 142 16.75 -7.35 -8.99
C LEU A 142 16.80 -7.65 -7.49
N ALA A 143 17.08 -8.90 -7.10
CA ALA A 143 17.23 -9.30 -5.71
C ALA A 143 18.39 -8.57 -5.00
N LYS A 144 19.47 -8.24 -5.73
CA LYS A 144 20.62 -7.50 -5.17
C LYS A 144 20.29 -6.05 -4.80
N ILE A 145 19.31 -5.45 -5.46
CA ILE A 145 18.98 -4.02 -5.30
C ILE A 145 17.70 -3.85 -4.49
N ALA A 146 16.65 -4.58 -4.87
CA ALA A 146 15.29 -4.40 -4.40
C ALA A 146 14.60 -5.75 -4.12
N PRO A 147 15.14 -6.60 -3.22
CA PRO A 147 14.58 -7.93 -2.96
C PRO A 147 13.12 -7.89 -2.50
N THR A 148 12.72 -6.81 -1.81
CA THR A 148 11.32 -6.60 -1.39
C THR A 148 10.36 -6.45 -2.57
N SER A 149 10.84 -6.02 -3.75
CA SER A 149 10.03 -6.00 -4.99
C SER A 149 9.65 -7.40 -5.47
N LEU A 150 10.46 -8.41 -5.18
CA LEU A 150 10.13 -9.82 -5.47
C LEU A 150 9.11 -10.37 -4.47
N VAL A 151 9.20 -9.97 -3.20
CA VAL A 151 8.31 -10.44 -2.13
C VAL A 151 6.93 -9.79 -2.21
N PHE A 152 6.90 -8.46 -2.31
CA PHE A 152 5.68 -7.65 -2.29
C PHE A 152 5.15 -7.30 -3.68
N GLY A 153 5.76 -7.86 -4.73
CA GLY A 153 5.43 -7.68 -6.13
C GLY A 153 5.76 -6.29 -6.67
N VAL A 154 6.03 -6.25 -7.97
CA VAL A 154 6.43 -5.04 -8.69
C VAL A 154 5.88 -5.08 -10.10
N TRP A 155 5.56 -3.90 -10.64
CA TRP A 155 5.16 -3.75 -12.03
C TRP A 155 5.81 -2.51 -12.63
N ASP A 156 6.76 -2.72 -13.53
CA ASP A 156 7.41 -1.66 -14.30
C ASP A 156 6.60 -1.31 -15.54
N SER A 157 5.38 -0.80 -15.32
CA SER A 157 4.39 -0.49 -16.37
C SER A 157 4.79 0.66 -17.30
N ARG A 158 5.84 1.41 -16.97
CA ARG A 158 6.24 2.63 -17.67
C ARG A 158 7.56 2.48 -18.44
N ASP A 159 8.20 1.31 -18.40
CA ASP A 159 9.41 1.01 -19.18
C ASP A 159 9.37 -0.44 -19.69
N THR A 160 9.90 -1.41 -18.96
CA THR A 160 10.13 -2.77 -19.45
C THR A 160 8.90 -3.67 -19.51
N GLN A 161 7.77 -3.26 -18.91
CA GLN A 161 6.56 -4.07 -18.68
C GLN A 161 6.78 -5.30 -17.79
N ALA A 162 7.94 -5.44 -17.15
CA ALA A 162 8.20 -6.51 -16.21
C ALA A 162 7.19 -6.45 -15.05
N LYS A 163 6.51 -7.58 -14.80
CA LYS A 163 5.48 -7.70 -13.78
C LYS A 163 5.68 -8.98 -12.99
N LEU A 164 5.82 -8.84 -11.68
CA LEU A 164 5.82 -9.97 -10.76
C LEU A 164 4.61 -9.89 -9.83
N PRO A 165 3.88 -11.00 -9.66
CA PRO A 165 2.89 -11.11 -8.61
C PRO A 165 3.58 -11.08 -7.24
N ARG A 166 2.78 -10.81 -6.20
CA ARG A 166 3.27 -10.82 -4.81
C ARG A 166 3.37 -12.25 -4.31
N LEU A 167 4.40 -12.57 -3.52
CA LEU A 167 4.52 -13.85 -2.83
C LEU A 167 3.64 -13.91 -1.59
N VAL A 168 3.48 -12.77 -0.90
CA VAL A 168 2.62 -12.65 0.27
C VAL A 168 1.52 -11.65 -0.02
N THR A 169 0.28 -12.06 0.21
CA THR A 169 -0.90 -11.20 0.11
C THR A 169 -1.76 -11.35 1.35
N SER A 170 -2.26 -10.23 1.87
CA SER A 170 -3.26 -10.22 2.93
C SER A 170 -4.28 -9.13 2.62
N ALA A 171 -5.54 -9.37 2.96
CA ALA A 171 -6.62 -8.42 2.85
C ALA A 171 -7.63 -8.70 3.96
N ILE A 172 -8.28 -7.65 4.45
CA ILE A 172 -9.35 -7.77 5.43
C ILE A 172 -10.64 -7.37 4.74
N ARG A 173 -11.64 -8.24 4.85
CA ARG A 173 -12.98 -8.04 4.28
C ARG A 173 -14.02 -8.23 5.37
N ALA A 174 -14.98 -7.32 5.43
CA ALA A 174 -16.18 -7.48 6.24
C ALA A 174 -17.33 -7.91 5.33
N PHE A 175 -18.14 -8.86 5.78
CA PHE A 175 -19.25 -9.43 5.02
C PHE A 175 -20.57 -9.02 5.65
N ASN A 176 -21.57 -8.78 4.81
CA ASN A 176 -22.94 -8.40 5.22
C ASN A 176 -22.95 -7.17 6.12
N VAL A 177 -22.18 -6.14 5.73
CA VAL A 177 -22.12 -4.88 6.46
C VAL A 177 -23.37 -4.04 6.23
N ARG A 178 -23.70 -3.23 7.23
CA ARG A 178 -24.72 -2.18 7.11
C ARG A 178 -24.03 -0.83 7.06
N LYS A 179 -24.22 -0.09 5.97
CA LYS A 179 -23.71 1.29 5.86
C LYS A 179 -24.45 2.18 6.86
N LEU A 180 -23.70 2.85 7.73
CA LEU A 180 -24.23 3.85 8.66
C LEU A 180 -23.89 5.25 8.15
N THR A 181 -24.80 6.19 8.37
CA THR A 181 -24.56 7.62 8.13
C THR A 181 -24.33 8.29 9.48
N ARG A 182 -23.17 8.91 9.65
CA ARG A 182 -22.87 9.75 10.82
C ARG A 182 -22.81 11.20 10.36
N SER A 183 -23.55 12.07 11.04
CA SER A 183 -23.44 13.51 10.88
C SER A 183 -22.60 14.06 12.03
N ALA A 184 -21.51 14.77 11.70
CA ALA A 184 -20.72 15.53 12.65
C ALA A 184 -20.45 16.90 12.03
N GLN A 185 -20.75 17.97 12.77
CA GLN A 185 -20.48 19.33 12.35
C GLN A 185 -19.46 19.92 13.32
N PHE A 186 -18.31 20.33 12.80
CA PHE A 186 -17.38 21.19 13.53
C PHE A 186 -17.70 22.61 13.09
N VAL A 187 -18.11 23.46 14.03
CA VAL A 187 -18.31 24.89 13.77
C VAL A 187 -17.08 25.58 14.32
N PRO A 188 -16.29 26.30 13.50
CA PRO A 188 -15.17 27.06 14.01
C PRO A 188 -15.65 28.06 15.06
N ALA A 189 -14.87 28.25 16.13
CA ALA A 189 -15.25 29.12 17.24
C ALA A 189 -15.28 30.61 16.86
N ALA A 190 -14.56 30.98 15.80
CA ALA A 190 -14.46 32.33 15.28
C ALA A 190 -14.88 32.36 13.80
N SER A 191 -15.47 33.47 13.39
CA SER A 191 -15.80 33.72 11.99
C SER A 191 -14.61 34.35 11.30
N TYR A 192 -13.75 33.55 10.67
CA TYR A 192 -12.46 34.03 10.16
C TYR A 192 -12.57 35.20 9.16
N VAL A 193 -13.66 35.27 8.40
CA VAL A 193 -13.90 36.38 7.45
C VAL A 193 -14.54 37.59 8.13
N GLU A 194 -15.57 37.39 8.97
CA GLU A 194 -16.24 38.50 9.65
C GLU A 194 -15.35 39.17 10.71
N GLU A 195 -14.47 38.39 11.35
CA GLU A 195 -13.47 38.87 12.32
C GLU A 195 -12.17 39.36 11.65
N GLY A 196 -12.09 39.33 10.31
CA GLY A 196 -10.95 39.87 9.56
C GLY A 196 -9.64 39.08 9.69
N LEU A 197 -9.72 37.80 10.07
CA LEU A 197 -8.57 36.88 10.18
C LEU A 197 -8.17 36.29 8.82
N LEU A 198 -9.12 36.19 7.87
CA LEU A 198 -8.92 35.74 6.49
C LEU A 198 -9.69 36.65 5.53
N ASP A 199 -9.15 36.82 4.32
CA ASP A 199 -9.83 37.53 3.23
C ASP A 199 -11.08 36.75 2.75
N GLU A 200 -12.04 37.47 2.16
CA GLU A 200 -13.24 36.85 1.61
C GLU A 200 -12.88 35.88 0.46
N PRO A 201 -13.29 34.61 0.54
CA PRO A 201 -12.91 33.62 -0.45
C PRO A 201 -13.52 33.93 -1.82
N PRO A 202 -12.74 33.84 -2.91
CA PRO A 202 -13.20 34.19 -4.26
C PRO A 202 -14.16 33.15 -4.86
N ASP A 203 -14.20 31.93 -4.31
CA ASP A 203 -15.08 30.86 -4.78
C ASP A 203 -15.53 29.92 -3.64
N LYS A 204 -16.48 29.02 -3.96
CA LYS A 204 -17.03 28.04 -3.01
C LYS A 204 -15.98 27.07 -2.49
N GLY A 205 -15.02 26.64 -3.31
CA GLY A 205 -13.98 25.70 -2.89
C GLY A 205 -12.91 26.32 -1.99
N ALA A 206 -12.68 27.62 -2.10
CA ALA A 206 -11.89 28.41 -1.15
C ALA A 206 -12.68 28.64 0.15
N LYS A 207 -13.99 28.90 0.05
CA LYS A 207 -14.88 29.03 1.21
C LYS A 207 -14.97 27.75 2.03
N ASP A 208 -15.11 26.60 1.38
CA ASP A 208 -15.14 25.28 2.03
C ASP A 208 -13.79 24.92 2.67
N ARG A 209 -12.68 25.57 2.29
CA ARG A 209 -11.37 25.43 2.94
C ARG A 209 -11.20 26.28 4.19
N TYR A 210 -12.02 27.31 4.37
CA TYR A 210 -11.98 28.21 5.53
C TYR A 210 -12.96 27.80 6.64
N ALA A 211 -13.90 26.90 6.33
CA ALA A 211 -14.84 26.28 7.28
C ALA A 211 -14.22 25.06 7.97
#